data_AF-A0A2N3C7S1-F1
#
_entry.id   AF-A0A2N3C7S1-F1
#
_cell.length_a   1.000
_cell.length_b   1.000
_cell.length_c   1.000
_cell.angle_alpha   90.00
_cell.angle_beta   90.00
_cell.angle_gamma   90.00
#
_symmetry.space_group_name_H-M   'P 1'
#
loop_
_entity.id
_entity.type
_entity.pdbx_description
1 polymer ?
#
loop_
_entity_poly.entity_id
_entity_poly.type
_entity_poly.pdbx_seq_one_letter_code
_entity_poly.pdbx_strand_id
1 'polypeptide(L)'
;MLNLSEYAARPRLLADYLPWAALVAPGVVLNKDGAFQTTFRYRGPDLESSTEPELIAVMARVNNALRRFGSGWALFFEASREEAGDYPSSEFPDPVSWLVDEERGVTAEEGGARFESAYYLTLL
;
A
#
# COMPACT_ATOMS: atom_id res chain seq x y z
N MET A 1 17.90 6.06 -20.20
CA MET A 1 17.57 4.64 -20.47
C MET A 1 18.79 3.96 -21.05
N LEU A 2 19.23 2.85 -20.45
CA LEU A 2 20.29 2.01 -21.02
C LEU A 2 19.87 1.50 -22.41
N ASN A 3 20.72 1.67 -23.42
CA ASN A 3 20.43 1.16 -24.75
C ASN A 3 20.79 -0.34 -24.82
N LEU A 4 19.76 -1.19 -24.83
CA LEU A 4 19.91 -2.64 -24.90
C LEU A 4 19.82 -3.18 -26.35
N SER A 5 19.79 -2.32 -27.37
CA SER A 5 19.59 -2.73 -28.77
C SER A 5 20.66 -3.71 -29.28
N GLU A 6 21.90 -3.58 -28.82
CA GLU A 6 22.99 -4.51 -29.18
C GLU A 6 22.79 -5.93 -28.61
N TYR A 7 22.04 -6.07 -27.52
CA TYR A 7 21.71 -7.36 -26.92
C TYR A 7 20.39 -7.94 -27.45
N ALA A 8 19.68 -7.22 -28.32
CA ALA A 8 18.36 -7.56 -28.84
C ALA A 8 18.40 -8.50 -30.07
N ALA A 9 19.19 -9.58 -29.99
CA ALA A 9 19.19 -10.66 -30.99
C ALA A 9 17.93 -11.55 -30.92
N ARG A 10 17.05 -11.29 -29.95
CA ARG A 10 15.87 -12.09 -29.61
C ARG A 10 14.59 -11.26 -29.78
N PRO A 11 13.44 -11.90 -30.06
CA PRO A 11 12.16 -11.21 -30.13
C PRO A 11 11.87 -10.43 -28.84
N ARG A 12 11.22 -9.27 -28.97
CA ARG A 12 10.84 -8.43 -27.83
C ARG A 12 9.88 -9.19 -26.93
N LEU A 13 10.17 -9.21 -25.64
CA LEU A 13 9.33 -9.79 -24.61
C LEU A 13 8.59 -8.70 -23.84
N LEU A 14 7.52 -9.05 -23.12
CA LEU A 14 6.82 -8.10 -22.23
C LEU A 14 7.79 -7.41 -21.26
N ALA A 15 8.77 -8.17 -20.76
CA ALA A 15 9.81 -7.67 -19.88
C ALA A 15 10.59 -6.49 -20.47
N ASP A 16 10.73 -6.37 -21.80
CA ASP A 16 11.43 -5.25 -22.44
C ASP A 16 10.67 -3.93 -22.33
N TYR A 17 9.34 -4.00 -22.22
CA TYR A 17 8.46 -2.84 -22.08
C TYR A 17 8.23 -2.42 -20.64
N LEU A 18 8.48 -3.29 -19.67
CA LEU A 18 8.37 -2.97 -18.25
C LEU A 18 9.54 -2.07 -17.80
N PRO A 19 9.33 -1.14 -16.86
CA PRO A 19 10.38 -0.24 -16.38
C PRO A 19 11.42 -0.94 -15.50
N TRP A 20 11.07 -2.07 -14.91
CA TRP A 20 11.90 -2.79 -13.94
C TRP A 20 13.05 -3.56 -14.60
N ALA A 21 14.25 -3.41 -14.07
CA ALA A 21 15.45 -4.11 -14.53
C ALA A 21 15.81 -5.30 -13.63
N ALA A 22 15.88 -5.09 -12.31
CA ALA A 22 16.26 -6.12 -11.36
C ALA A 22 15.81 -5.80 -9.93
N LEU A 23 15.68 -6.83 -9.08
CA LEU A 23 15.65 -6.66 -7.63
C LEU A 23 17.10 -6.62 -7.12
N VAL A 24 17.51 -5.47 -6.59
CA VAL A 24 18.90 -5.22 -6.15
C VAL A 24 19.07 -5.34 -4.64
N ALA A 25 17.97 -5.27 -3.90
CA ALA A 25 17.89 -5.53 -2.46
C ALA A 25 16.45 -5.98 -2.11
N PRO A 26 16.20 -6.52 -0.91
CA PRO A 26 14.85 -6.87 -0.47
C PRO A 26 13.90 -5.67 -0.59
N GLY A 27 12.88 -5.80 -1.44
CA GLY A 27 11.88 -4.75 -1.69
C GLY A 27 12.35 -3.57 -2.56
N VAL A 28 13.59 -3.58 -3.07
CA VAL A 28 14.13 -2.49 -3.90
C VAL A 28 14.32 -2.95 -5.34
N VAL A 29 13.61 -2.29 -6.24
CA VAL A 29 13.68 -2.50 -7.69
C VAL A 29 14.58 -1.44 -8.31
N LEU A 30 15.59 -1.86 -9.09
CA LEU A 30 16.30 -1.00 -10.01
C LEU A 30 15.50 -0.89 -11.31
N ASN A 31 15.19 0.32 -11.73
CA ASN A 31 14.56 0.61 -13.01
C ASN A 31 15.59 0.76 -14.14
N LYS A 32 15.14 0.57 -15.38
CA LYS A 32 15.99 0.65 -16.59
C LYS A 32 16.48 2.05 -16.93
N ASP A 33 15.90 3.07 -16.32
CA ASP A 33 16.38 4.46 -16.36
C ASP A 33 17.45 4.75 -15.28
N GLY A 34 17.68 3.82 -14.35
CA GLY A 34 18.64 3.93 -13.25
C GLY A 34 18.02 4.38 -11.92
N ALA A 35 16.71 4.67 -11.88
CA ALA A 35 16.03 5.03 -10.63
C ALA A 35 15.82 3.81 -9.73
N PHE A 36 15.73 4.04 -8.42
CA PHE A 36 15.38 3.00 -7.45
C PHE A 36 13.93 3.15 -7.03
N GLN A 37 13.20 2.05 -7.03
CA GLN A 37 11.81 2.01 -6.59
C GLN A 37 11.66 1.12 -5.37
N THR A 38 10.87 1.56 -4.39
CA THR A 38 10.41 0.73 -3.27
C THR A 38 8.98 1.10 -2.91
N THR A 39 8.18 0.11 -2.50
CA THR A 39 6.77 0.31 -2.16
C THR A 39 6.52 -0.13 -0.72
N PHE A 40 5.79 0.71 0.03
CA PHE A 40 5.39 0.45 1.40
C PHE A 40 3.88 0.36 1.50
N ARG A 41 3.35 -0.68 2.14
CA ARG A 41 1.96 -0.66 2.61
C ARG A 41 1.87 0.19 3.86
N TYR A 42 0.87 1.06 3.93
CA TYR A 42 0.61 1.88 5.11
C TYR A 42 -0.87 1.88 5.48
N ARG A 43 -1.16 2.24 6.75
CA ARG A 43 -2.52 2.49 7.22
C ARG A 43 -2.51 3.74 8.08
N GLY A 44 -3.34 4.71 7.70
CA GLY A 44 -3.53 5.95 8.46
C GLY A 44 -4.55 5.78 9.58
N PRO A 45 -4.70 6.80 10.45
CA PRO A 45 -5.86 6.89 11.35
C PRO A 45 -7.16 7.02 10.55
N ASP A 46 -8.29 6.73 11.19
CA ASP A 46 -9.60 6.97 10.60
C ASP A 46 -9.87 8.48 10.49
N LEU A 47 -9.73 9.01 9.28
CA LEU A 47 -9.91 10.43 9.00
C LEU A 47 -11.40 10.82 8.94
N GLU A 48 -12.30 9.87 8.68
CA GLU A 48 -13.75 10.16 8.60
C GLU A 48 -14.34 10.42 9.99
N SER A 49 -13.79 9.79 11.01
CA SER A 49 -14.18 9.98 12.42
C SER A 49 -13.31 11.01 13.16
N SER A 50 -12.35 11.67 12.48
CA SER A 50 -11.42 12.60 13.11
C SER A 50 -12.04 13.99 13.33
N THR A 51 -11.73 14.59 14.48
CA THR A 51 -12.05 15.99 14.76
C THR A 51 -11.17 16.94 13.93
N GLU A 52 -11.61 18.19 13.75
CA GLU A 52 -10.85 19.18 12.99
C GLU A 52 -9.42 19.42 13.54
N PRO A 53 -9.19 19.52 14.86
CA PRO A 53 -7.82 19.60 15.39
C PRO A 53 -6.96 18.37 15.07
N GLU A 54 -7.55 17.17 15.07
CA GLU A 54 -6.84 15.93 14.73
C GLU A 54 -6.45 15.91 13.25
N LEU A 55 -7.34 16.32 12.36
CA LEU A 55 -7.06 16.45 10.93
C LEU A 55 -5.89 17.42 10.69
N ILE A 56 -5.90 18.59 11.35
CA ILE A 56 -4.80 19.56 11.25
C ILE A 56 -3.48 18.94 11.72
N ALA A 57 -3.49 18.23 12.85
CA ALA A 57 -2.30 17.59 13.40
C ALA A 57 -1.75 16.50 12.46
N VAL A 58 -2.63 15.68 11.86
CA VAL A 58 -2.25 14.65 10.89
C VAL A 58 -1.65 15.30 9.64
N MET A 59 -2.30 16.32 9.09
CA MET A 59 -1.80 17.04 7.91
C MET A 59 -0.43 17.69 8.16
N ALA A 60 -0.24 18.28 9.34
CA ALA A 60 1.06 18.84 9.73
C ALA A 60 2.15 17.76 9.79
N ARG A 61 1.84 16.56 10.32
CA ARG A 61 2.79 15.44 10.37
C ARG A 61 3.15 14.94 8.96
N VAL A 62 2.16 14.76 8.09
CA VAL A 62 2.36 14.34 6.69
C VAL A 62 3.23 15.35 5.97
N ASN A 63 2.89 16.65 6.02
CA ASN A 63 3.68 17.71 5.39
C ASN A 63 5.13 17.74 5.90
N ASN A 64 5.33 17.59 7.21
CA ASN A 64 6.67 17.56 7.80
C ASN A 64 7.51 16.34 7.40
N ALA A 65 6.87 15.22 7.04
CA ALA A 65 7.54 14.05 6.49
C ALA A 65 7.86 14.26 5.00
N LEU A 66 6.86 14.66 4.19
CA LEU A 66 7.00 14.81 2.74
C LEU A 66 8.01 15.89 2.34
N ARG A 67 8.09 17.00 3.08
CA ARG A 67 9.05 18.08 2.77
C ARG A 67 10.52 17.67 2.88
N ARG A 68 10.83 16.54 3.56
CA ARG A 68 12.21 16.07 3.77
C ARG A 68 12.82 15.41 2.53
N PHE A 69 11.99 14.97 1.58
CA PHE A 69 12.46 14.32 0.36
C PHE A 69 13.20 15.29 -0.57
N GLY A 70 12.85 16.59 -0.58
CA GLY A 70 13.47 17.57 -1.46
C GLY A 70 13.13 17.33 -2.93
N SER A 71 14.10 17.50 -3.83
CA SER A 71 13.95 17.26 -5.27
C SER A 71 14.48 15.88 -5.67
N GLY A 72 14.05 15.38 -6.83
CA GLY A 72 14.53 14.11 -7.40
C GLY A 72 13.76 12.87 -6.93
N TRP A 73 12.71 13.05 -6.14
CA TRP A 73 11.78 11.98 -5.75
C TRP A 73 10.45 12.12 -6.48
N ALA A 74 9.89 10.99 -6.87
CA ALA A 74 8.48 10.85 -7.22
C ALA A 74 7.79 9.96 -6.17
N LEU A 75 6.63 10.42 -5.70
CA LEU A 75 5.84 9.73 -4.69
C LEU A 75 4.51 9.34 -5.31
N PHE A 76 4.21 8.05 -5.33
CA PHE A 76 2.94 7.53 -5.83
C PHE A 76 2.14 6.96 -4.68
N PHE A 77 0.92 7.46 -4.50
CA PHE A 77 -0.02 7.00 -3.49
C PHE A 77 -1.12 6.22 -4.18
N GLU A 78 -1.32 4.98 -3.75
CA GLU A 78 -2.34 4.09 -4.28
C GLU A 78 -3.28 3.66 -3.17
N ALA A 79 -4.58 3.65 -3.47
CA ALA A 79 -5.62 3.07 -2.64
C ALA A 79 -6.27 1.94 -3.44
N SER A 80 -5.90 0.70 -3.09
CA SER A 80 -6.47 -0.50 -3.67
C SER A 80 -7.70 -0.90 -2.86
N ARG A 81 -8.82 -1.15 -3.56
CA ARG A 81 -10.03 -1.69 -2.94
C ARG A 81 -10.03 -3.20 -3.15
N GLU A 82 -9.76 -3.92 -2.07
CA GLU A 82 -9.60 -5.37 -2.03
C GLU A 82 -10.87 -5.98 -1.42
N GLU A 83 -11.26 -7.17 -1.88
CA GLU A 83 -12.33 -7.92 -1.24
C GLU A 83 -11.91 -8.26 0.20
N ALA A 84 -12.79 -7.97 1.16
CA ALA A 84 -12.47 -8.24 2.56
C ALA A 84 -12.48 -9.75 2.80
N GLY A 85 -11.47 -10.24 3.52
CA GLY A 85 -11.37 -11.65 3.88
C GLY A 85 -12.42 -12.09 4.89
N ASP A 86 -12.28 -13.34 5.33
CA ASP A 86 -13.13 -13.92 6.36
C ASP A 86 -13.01 -13.17 7.68
N TYR A 87 -14.07 -13.20 8.48
CA TYR A 87 -14.03 -12.61 9.81
C TYR A 87 -12.98 -13.35 10.66
N PRO A 88 -12.07 -12.64 11.34
CA PRO A 88 -10.97 -13.28 12.04
C PRO A 88 -11.47 -14.03 13.28
N SER A 89 -11.01 -15.27 13.46
CA SER A 89 -11.17 -15.99 14.73
C SER A 89 -10.37 -15.30 15.82
N SER A 90 -11.03 -14.91 16.91
CA SER A 90 -10.43 -14.17 18.01
C SER A 90 -10.66 -14.88 19.34
N GLU A 91 -9.66 -14.88 20.22
CA GLU A 91 -9.80 -15.41 21.59
C GLU A 91 -10.09 -14.27 22.57
N PHE A 92 -11.12 -14.45 23.41
CA PHE A 92 -11.52 -13.44 24.40
C PHE A 92 -11.41 -13.98 25.83
N PRO A 93 -11.01 -13.13 26.79
CA PRO A 93 -10.82 -13.54 28.18
C PRO A 93 -12.14 -13.74 28.94
N ASP A 94 -13.26 -13.22 28.42
CA ASP A 94 -14.57 -13.31 29.07
C ASP A 94 -15.69 -13.65 28.06
N PRO A 95 -16.77 -14.30 28.52
CA PRO A 95 -17.86 -14.73 27.63
C PRO A 95 -18.65 -13.59 26.97
N VAL A 96 -18.67 -12.39 27.56
CA VAL A 96 -19.46 -11.27 27.04
C VAL A 96 -18.75 -10.66 25.83
N SER A 97 -17.46 -10.42 25.95
CA SER A 97 -16.63 -9.96 24.82
C SER A 97 -16.65 -10.96 23.66
N TRP A 98 -16.59 -12.27 23.97
CA TRP A 98 -16.74 -13.32 22.96
C TRP A 98 -18.08 -13.23 22.24
N LEU A 99 -19.20 -13.12 22.98
CA LEU A 99 -20.54 -13.05 22.38
C LEU A 99 -20.71 -11.83 21.47
N VAL A 100 -20.17 -10.67 21.86
CA VAL A 100 -20.19 -9.46 21.02
C VAL A 100 -19.41 -9.67 19.72
N ASP A 101 -18.29 -10.39 19.77
CA ASP A 101 -17.48 -10.66 18.58
C ASP A 101 -18.15 -11.67 17.64
N GLU A 102 -18.82 -12.69 18.18
CA GLU A 102 -19.63 -13.63 17.39
C GLU A 102 -20.75 -12.91 16.63
N GLU A 103 -21.49 -12.01 17.28
CA GLU A 103 -22.53 -11.20 16.61
C GLU A 103 -21.94 -10.33 15.48
N ARG A 104 -20.74 -9.78 15.68
CA ARG A 104 -20.02 -9.04 14.63
C ARG A 104 -19.62 -9.96 13.48
N GLY A 105 -19.18 -11.18 13.77
CA GLY A 105 -18.88 -12.21 12.78
C GLY A 105 -20.09 -12.55 11.91
N VAL A 106 -21.23 -12.86 12.54
CA VAL A 106 -22.51 -13.14 11.85
C VAL A 106 -22.92 -11.96 10.97
N THR A 107 -22.91 -10.73 11.51
CA THR A 107 -23.23 -9.52 10.74
C THR A 107 -22.31 -9.35 9.54
N ALA A 108 -21.02 -9.68 9.71
CA ALA A 108 -20.04 -9.57 8.66
C ALA A 108 -20.28 -10.63 7.56
N GLU A 109 -20.71 -11.85 7.91
CA GLU A 109 -21.07 -12.89 6.94
C GLU A 109 -22.35 -12.56 6.16
N GLU A 110 -23.37 -12.02 6.82
CA GLU A 110 -24.64 -11.63 6.21
C GLU A 110 -24.51 -10.39 5.29
N GLY A 111 -23.49 -9.56 5.51
CA GLY A 111 -23.27 -8.29 4.81
C GLY A 111 -22.93 -8.41 3.31
N GLY A 112 -22.82 -9.61 2.76
CA GLY A 112 -22.54 -9.83 1.34
C GLY A 112 -21.11 -9.42 0.94
N ALA A 113 -20.97 -8.81 -0.25
CA ALA A 113 -19.66 -8.41 -0.77
C ALA A 113 -19.06 -7.25 0.06
N ARG A 114 -18.02 -7.57 0.82
CA ARG A 114 -17.28 -6.63 1.67
C ARG A 114 -15.97 -6.25 1.00
N PHE A 115 -15.53 -5.02 1.24
CA PHE A 115 -14.28 -4.52 0.70
C PHE A 115 -13.51 -3.75 1.75
N GLU A 116 -12.19 -3.88 1.73
CA GLU A 116 -11.27 -3.06 2.49
C GLU A 116 -10.36 -2.25 1.58
N SER A 117 -9.83 -1.15 2.10
CA SER A 117 -8.83 -0.34 1.38
C SER A 117 -7.44 -0.60 1.93
N ALA A 118 -6.57 -1.07 1.05
CA ALA A 118 -5.13 -1.16 1.29
C ALA A 118 -4.45 0.04 0.63
N TYR A 119 -3.55 0.70 1.37
CA TYR A 119 -2.85 1.88 0.87
C TYR A 119 -1.37 1.58 0.66
N TYR A 120 -0.84 2.04 -0.46
CA TYR A 120 0.55 1.82 -0.85
C TYR A 120 1.21 3.15 -1.20
N LEU A 121 2.43 3.35 -0.72
CA LEU A 121 3.30 4.45 -1.07
C LEU A 121 4.50 3.90 -1.82
N THR A 122 4.64 4.27 -3.09
CA THR A 122 5.82 3.96 -3.88
C THR A 122 6.73 5.18 -3.93
N LEU A 123 7.99 4.99 -3.53
CA LEU A 123 9.07 5.95 -3.70
C LEU A 123 9.84 5.61 -4.97
N LEU A 124 10.12 6.60 -5.80
CA LEU A 124 10.92 6.52 -7.02
C LEU A 124 11.93 7.67 -7.07
#